data_AF-A0A3C0NNU9-F1
#
_entry.id   AF-A0A3C0NNU9-F1
#
_cell.length_a   1.000
_cell.length_b   1.000
_cell.length_c   1.000
_cell.angle_alpha   90.00
_cell.angle_beta   90.00
_cell.angle_gamma   90.00
#
_symmetry.space_group_name_H-M   'P 1'
#
loop_
_entity.id
_entity.type
_entity.pdbx_description
1 polymer ?
#
loop_
_entity_poly.entity_id
_entity_poly.type
_entity_poly.pdbx_seq_one_letter_code
_entity_poly.pdbx_strand_id
1 'polypeptide(L)'
;MVLILTGQARIATKGGSKMSKKICALLLAVMMLLSFCACGSSSGQAAAAETEKEEAAGEAAVEETPTVPLSPLEQLVADAEAGSTEAMCQLAGMYRDGDGVEADLNEASSWYEKAGEAGHVYAYLWLGDTYYAPKEGAPDYNKAFDYYSKAAALGNPDAMGNLGVMCAAGYGVEKDEGKAEEYYQWAQELRSR
;
A
#
# COMPACT_ATOMS: atom_id res chain seq x y z
N MET A 1 44.40 13.51 36.72
CA MET A 1 43.49 13.10 37.81
C MET A 1 42.09 13.06 37.23
N VAL A 2 41.67 11.87 36.79
CA VAL A 2 40.47 11.63 35.99
C VAL A 2 39.28 11.49 36.93
N LEU A 3 38.29 12.39 36.84
CA LEU A 3 36.99 12.24 37.51
C LEU A 3 35.96 11.81 36.46
N ILE A 4 35.79 10.50 36.32
CA ILE A 4 34.67 9.89 35.62
C ILE A 4 33.50 9.84 36.62
N LEU A 5 32.51 10.70 36.44
CA LEU A 5 31.19 10.58 37.08
C LEU A 5 30.25 9.85 36.12
N THR A 6 30.24 8.52 36.18
CA THR A 6 29.16 7.72 35.58
C THR A 6 27.94 7.78 36.49
N GLY A 7 27.01 8.70 36.19
CA GLY A 7 25.67 8.67 36.74
C GLY A 7 24.88 7.50 36.14
N GLN A 8 24.59 6.48 36.95
CA GLN A 8 23.68 5.41 36.55
C GLN A 8 22.23 5.93 36.62
N ALA A 9 21.61 6.11 35.45
CA ALA A 9 20.16 6.26 35.35
C ALA A 9 19.51 4.87 35.57
N ARG A 10 18.94 4.66 36.76
CA ARG A 10 18.03 3.53 37.02
C ARG A 10 16.71 3.80 36.32
N ILE A 11 16.46 3.11 35.20
CA ILE A 11 15.12 3.08 34.59
C ILE A 11 14.32 2.02 35.36
N ALA A 12 13.53 2.46 36.33
CA ALA A 12 12.55 1.63 37.01
C ALA A 12 11.30 1.51 36.11
N THR A 13 11.21 0.47 35.28
CA THR A 13 9.98 0.15 34.54
C THR A 13 9.02 -0.62 35.45
N LYS A 14 8.11 0.11 36.09
CA LYS A 14 6.92 -0.45 36.74
C LYS A 14 5.81 -0.50 35.70
N GLY A 15 5.44 -1.70 35.25
CA GLY A 15 4.26 -1.90 34.38
C GLY A 15 4.51 -2.94 33.29
N GLY A 16 3.91 -4.12 33.47
CA GLY A 16 4.05 -5.25 32.56
C GLY A 16 3.41 -4.98 31.20
N SER A 17 4.24 -4.92 30.18
CA SER A 17 3.85 -5.22 28.81
C SER A 17 4.91 -6.17 28.25
N LYS A 18 4.50 -7.38 27.84
CA LYS A 18 5.39 -8.39 27.24
C LYS A 18 5.83 -7.88 25.87
N MET A 19 6.84 -7.02 25.85
CA MET A 19 7.51 -6.58 24.64
C MET A 19 8.27 -7.78 24.07
N SER A 20 7.94 -8.18 22.84
CA SER A 20 8.60 -9.29 22.15
C SER A 20 10.12 -9.07 22.18
N LYS A 21 10.90 -10.12 22.50
CA LYS A 21 12.37 -10.06 22.57
C LYS A 21 13.01 -9.48 21.29
N LYS A 22 12.30 -9.55 20.16
CA LYS A 22 12.69 -8.95 18.86
C LYS A 22 12.64 -7.41 18.87
N ILE A 23 11.66 -6.82 19.57
CA ILE A 23 11.46 -5.35 19.64
C ILE A 23 12.51 -4.72 20.57
N CYS A 24 12.85 -5.37 21.70
CA CYS A 24 13.97 -4.93 22.55
C CYS A 24 15.32 -4.98 21.83
N ALA A 25 15.56 -6.02 21.01
CA ALA A 25 16.80 -6.15 20.24
C ALA A 25 16.92 -5.06 19.16
N LEU A 26 15.81 -4.72 18.49
CA LEU A 26 15.77 -3.67 17.47
C LEU A 26 16.00 -2.27 18.09
N LEU A 27 15.37 -1.97 19.24
CA LEU A 27 15.57 -0.71 19.96
C LEU A 27 17.01 -0.53 20.46
N LEU A 28 17.65 -1.60 20.94
CA LEU A 28 19.05 -1.54 21.36
C LEU A 28 20.01 -1.33 20.18
N ALA A 29 19.72 -1.91 19.01
CA ALA A 29 20.54 -1.72 17.80
C ALA A 29 20.43 -0.30 17.23
N VAL A 30 19.23 0.30 17.22
CA VAL A 30 19.01 1.68 16.76
C VAL A 30 19.71 2.69 17.68
N MET A 31 19.76 2.44 19.00
CA MET A 31 20.49 3.30 19.93
C MET A 31 22.02 3.23 19.78
N MET A 32 22.59 2.11 19.29
CA MET A 32 24.04 2.02 19.03
C MET A 32 24.47 2.75 17.76
N LEU A 33 23.60 2.82 16.74
CA LEU A 33 23.91 3.48 15.46
C LEU A 33 23.92 5.02 15.55
N LEU A 34 23.26 5.59 16.55
CA LEU A 34 23.16 7.04 16.72
C LEU A 34 24.33 7.69 17.48
N SER A 35 25.34 6.91 17.88
CA SER A 35 26.52 7.41 18.63
C SER A 35 27.81 7.52 17.82
N PHE A 36 27.77 7.28 16.51
CA PHE A 36 28.95 7.38 15.63
C PHE A 36 28.86 8.59 14.70
N CYS A 37 28.75 9.80 15.26
CA CYS A 37 28.93 11.02 14.48
C CYS A 37 29.37 12.19 15.38
N ALA A 38 30.66 12.25 15.73
CA ALA A 38 31.31 13.50 16.12
C ALA A 38 32.85 13.39 16.09
N CYS A 39 33.47 14.40 15.47
CA CYS A 39 34.89 14.78 15.47
C CYS A 39 35.82 14.04 14.47
N GLY A 40 36.52 14.68 13.53
CA GLY A 40 36.69 16.12 13.27
C GLY A 40 37.53 16.36 12.02
N SER A 41 37.42 17.58 11.49
CA SER A 41 38.13 18.08 10.31
C SER A 41 39.59 18.43 10.61
N SER A 42 40.50 18.18 9.67
CA SER A 42 41.55 19.15 9.30
C SER A 42 42.13 18.86 7.91
N SER A 43 42.60 19.94 7.30
CA SER A 43 42.82 20.20 5.87
C SER A 43 44.26 20.02 5.39
N GLY A 44 44.46 19.72 4.10
CA GLY A 44 45.54 20.33 3.30
C GLY A 44 46.49 19.43 2.49
N GLN A 45 46.23 19.34 1.17
CA GLN A 45 47.12 19.22 0.00
C GLN A 45 48.19 18.10 -0.10
N ALA A 46 48.14 17.30 -1.17
CA ALA A 46 48.95 17.49 -2.39
C ALA A 46 48.69 16.37 -3.42
N ALA A 47 49.06 16.68 -4.67
CA ALA A 47 48.74 16.03 -5.94
C ALA A 47 49.44 14.69 -6.23
N ALA A 48 48.96 14.10 -7.34
CA ALA A 48 49.60 13.16 -8.26
C ALA A 48 49.50 11.66 -7.93
N ALA A 49 48.70 10.95 -8.71
CA ALA A 49 49.22 10.11 -9.81
C ALA A 49 48.08 9.31 -10.44
N GLU A 50 47.84 9.58 -11.72
CA GLU A 50 47.13 8.71 -12.65
C GLU A 50 47.87 7.36 -12.73
N THR A 51 47.13 6.25 -12.69
CA THR A 51 47.42 5.11 -13.57
C THR A 51 46.11 4.35 -13.79
N GLU A 52 45.67 4.42 -15.03
CA GLU A 52 44.64 3.58 -15.61
C GLU A 52 45.08 2.11 -15.52
N LYS A 53 44.14 1.22 -15.19
CA LYS A 53 44.21 -0.16 -15.64
C LYS A 53 42.83 -0.62 -16.07
N GLU A 54 42.68 -0.57 -17.39
CA GLU A 54 41.62 -1.16 -18.18
C GLU A 54 41.79 -2.69 -18.30
N GLU A 55 40.70 -3.35 -18.68
CA GLU A 55 40.49 -4.75 -19.10
C GLU A 55 40.59 -5.89 -18.07
N ALA A 56 39.43 -6.46 -17.75
CA ALA A 56 38.89 -7.62 -18.46
C ALA A 56 37.46 -7.88 -17.91
N ALA A 57 36.42 -7.57 -18.68
CA ALA A 57 35.78 -8.55 -19.57
C ALA A 57 35.36 -9.82 -18.82
N GLY A 58 34.17 -9.73 -18.22
CA GLY A 58 33.33 -10.86 -17.91
C GLY A 58 31.92 -10.45 -18.26
N GLU A 59 31.59 -10.54 -19.54
CA GLU A 59 30.21 -10.54 -20.03
C GLU A 59 29.42 -11.52 -19.16
N ALA A 60 28.66 -10.99 -18.20
CA ALA A 60 27.50 -11.72 -17.72
C ALA A 60 26.59 -11.76 -18.94
N ALA A 61 26.62 -12.91 -19.61
CA ALA A 61 25.67 -13.27 -20.64
C ALA A 61 24.30 -12.77 -20.18
N VAL A 62 23.83 -11.73 -20.85
CA VAL A 62 22.39 -11.52 -20.97
C VAL A 62 21.97 -12.78 -21.70
N GLU A 63 21.54 -13.80 -20.94
CA GLU A 63 20.63 -14.78 -21.48
C GLU A 63 19.43 -13.95 -21.94
N GLU A 64 19.46 -13.52 -23.19
CA GLU A 64 18.26 -13.26 -23.94
C GLU A 64 17.55 -14.61 -24.02
N THR A 65 16.81 -14.88 -22.95
CA THR A 65 15.80 -15.91 -22.95
C THR A 65 14.94 -15.65 -24.17
N PRO A 66 14.74 -16.64 -25.05
CA PRO A 66 13.94 -16.46 -26.25
C PRO A 66 12.54 -16.06 -25.79
N THR A 67 12.19 -14.79 -25.99
CA THR A 67 10.90 -14.24 -25.61
C THR A 67 9.86 -14.84 -26.53
N VAL A 68 9.33 -16.00 -26.14
CA VAL A 68 8.05 -16.48 -26.65
C VAL A 68 7.06 -15.36 -26.33
N PRO A 69 6.37 -14.77 -27.32
CA PRO A 69 5.44 -13.70 -27.04
C PRO A 69 4.37 -14.23 -26.08
N LEU A 70 4.30 -13.64 -24.88
CA LEU A 70 3.29 -13.98 -23.89
C LEU A 70 1.90 -13.73 -24.46
N SER A 71 0.94 -14.58 -24.10
CA SER A 71 -0.45 -14.33 -24.43
C SER A 71 -0.93 -13.03 -23.74
N PRO A 72 -1.99 -12.36 -24.26
CA PRO A 72 -2.48 -11.11 -23.68
C PRO A 72 -2.78 -11.18 -22.18
N LEU A 73 -3.28 -12.33 -21.69
CA LEU A 73 -3.56 -12.56 -20.28
C LEU A 73 -2.28 -12.71 -19.45
N GLU A 74 -1.29 -13.47 -19.95
CA GLU A 74 0.00 -13.66 -19.26
C GLU A 74 0.76 -12.34 -19.15
N GLN A 75 0.72 -11.50 -20.19
CA GLN A 75 1.30 -10.15 -20.13
C GLN A 75 0.58 -9.28 -19.09
N LEU A 76 -0.75 -9.31 -19.05
CA LEU A 76 -1.52 -8.54 -18.07
C LEU A 76 -1.21 -8.96 -16.63
N VAL A 77 -1.06 -10.27 -16.38
CA VAL A 77 -0.65 -10.79 -15.07
C VAL A 77 0.76 -10.31 -14.72
N ALA A 78 1.70 -10.40 -15.66
CA ALA A 78 3.06 -9.91 -15.44
C ALA A 78 3.10 -8.40 -15.12
N ASP A 79 2.30 -7.59 -15.82
CA ASP A 79 2.22 -6.15 -15.57
C ASP A 79 1.59 -5.84 -14.20
N ALA A 80 0.55 -6.60 -13.81
CA ALA A 80 -0.07 -6.49 -12.49
C ALA A 80 0.92 -6.87 -11.37
N GLU A 81 1.69 -7.95 -11.55
CA GLU A 81 2.74 -8.36 -10.61
C GLU A 81 3.91 -7.37 -10.56
N ALA A 82 4.21 -6.69 -11.67
CA ALA A 82 5.19 -5.62 -11.75
C ALA A 82 4.73 -4.30 -11.08
N GLY A 83 3.49 -4.23 -10.59
CA GLY A 83 2.98 -3.10 -9.83
C GLY A 83 2.08 -2.13 -10.62
N SER A 84 1.69 -2.48 -11.85
CA SER A 84 0.73 -1.67 -12.62
C SER A 84 -0.66 -1.77 -11.98
N THR A 85 -1.10 -0.71 -11.32
CA THR A 85 -2.41 -0.67 -10.66
C THR A 85 -3.57 -0.73 -11.65
N GLU A 86 -3.37 -0.23 -12.86
CA GLU A 86 -4.32 -0.35 -13.96
C GLU A 86 -4.46 -1.82 -14.38
N ALA A 87 -3.34 -2.53 -14.56
CA ALA A 87 -3.35 -3.96 -14.89
C ALA A 87 -4.00 -4.79 -13.78
N MET A 88 -3.71 -4.48 -12.51
CA MET A 88 -4.38 -5.11 -11.37
C MET A 88 -5.90 -4.92 -11.42
N CYS A 89 -6.37 -3.70 -11.71
CA CYS A 89 -7.80 -3.43 -11.82
C CYS A 89 -8.47 -4.12 -13.01
N GLN A 90 -7.79 -4.18 -14.15
CA GLN A 90 -8.28 -4.90 -15.33
C GLN A 90 -8.38 -6.40 -15.05
N LEU A 91 -7.33 -6.99 -14.47
CA LEU A 91 -7.34 -8.40 -14.08
C LEU A 91 -8.44 -8.70 -13.05
N ALA A 92 -8.64 -7.82 -12.08
CA ALA A 92 -9.73 -7.92 -11.12
C ALA A 92 -11.11 -7.89 -11.80
N GLY A 93 -11.30 -6.98 -12.77
CA GLY A 93 -12.54 -6.90 -13.56
C GLY A 93 -12.80 -8.16 -14.39
N MET A 94 -11.74 -8.72 -14.99
CA MET A 94 -11.82 -9.99 -15.73
C MET A 94 -12.26 -11.14 -14.83
N TYR A 95 -11.67 -11.29 -13.64
CA TYR A 95 -12.11 -12.29 -12.67
C TYR A 95 -13.51 -12.03 -12.13
N ARG A 96 -13.92 -10.77 -11.96
CA ARG A 96 -15.29 -10.44 -11.53
C ARG A 96 -16.32 -10.85 -12.57
N ASP A 97 -16.05 -10.55 -13.84
CA ASP A 97 -17.04 -10.69 -14.92
C ASP A 97 -16.99 -12.07 -15.61
N GLY A 98 -15.87 -12.79 -15.45
CA GLY A 98 -15.57 -14.03 -16.17
C GLY A 98 -15.14 -13.78 -17.62
N ASP A 99 -14.47 -12.66 -17.90
CA ASP A 99 -14.03 -12.30 -19.25
C ASP A 99 -12.61 -12.82 -19.50
N GLY A 100 -12.47 -13.82 -20.39
CA GLY A 100 -11.18 -14.46 -20.68
C GLY A 100 -10.61 -15.37 -19.58
N VAL A 101 -11.21 -15.38 -18.40
CA VAL A 101 -10.90 -16.25 -17.25
C VAL A 101 -12.18 -16.77 -16.59
N GLU A 102 -12.09 -17.86 -15.82
CA GLU A 102 -13.22 -18.29 -14.99
C GLU A 102 -13.51 -17.24 -13.93
N ALA A 103 -14.79 -16.91 -13.73
CA ALA A 103 -15.18 -15.89 -12.77
C ALA A 103 -14.84 -16.34 -11.33
N ASP A 104 -14.10 -15.51 -10.61
CA ASP A 104 -13.72 -15.74 -9.22
C ASP A 104 -13.71 -14.41 -8.45
N LEU A 105 -14.72 -14.21 -7.59
CA LEU A 105 -14.84 -13.00 -6.78
C LEU A 105 -13.73 -12.85 -5.73
N ASN A 106 -13.11 -13.94 -5.28
CA ASN A 106 -12.01 -13.87 -4.32
C ASN A 106 -10.74 -13.35 -5.00
N GLU A 107 -10.43 -13.86 -6.19
CA GLU A 107 -9.32 -13.34 -7.01
C GLU A 107 -9.59 -11.88 -7.41
N ALA A 108 -10.80 -11.56 -7.87
CA ALA A 108 -11.18 -10.18 -8.18
C ALA A 108 -10.98 -9.25 -6.98
N SER A 109 -11.45 -9.67 -5.79
CA SER A 109 -11.27 -8.88 -4.56
C SER A 109 -9.80 -8.69 -4.21
N SER A 110 -9.00 -9.75 -4.28
CA SER A 110 -7.55 -9.72 -4.01
C SER A 110 -6.82 -8.71 -4.90
N TRP A 111 -7.11 -8.71 -6.21
CA TRP A 111 -6.49 -7.78 -7.14
C TRP A 111 -6.95 -6.33 -6.97
N TYR A 112 -8.25 -6.10 -6.75
CA TYR A 112 -8.75 -4.77 -6.41
C TYR A 112 -8.16 -4.24 -5.09
N GLU A 113 -8.02 -5.08 -4.07
CA GLU A 113 -7.39 -4.69 -2.81
C GLU A 113 -5.94 -4.27 -3.01
N LYS A 114 -5.14 -5.09 -3.71
CA LYS A 114 -3.75 -4.74 -4.05
C LYS A 114 -3.66 -3.41 -4.80
N ALA A 115 -4.54 -3.18 -5.78
CA ALA A 115 -4.57 -1.92 -6.52
C ALA A 115 -4.93 -0.73 -5.62
N GLY A 116 -5.90 -0.89 -4.72
CA GLY A 116 -6.30 0.12 -3.75
C GLY A 116 -5.21 0.43 -2.73
N GLU A 117 -4.50 -0.59 -2.23
CA GLU A 117 -3.32 -0.45 -1.35
C GLU A 117 -2.16 0.29 -2.04
N ALA A 118 -2.00 0.08 -3.35
CA ALA A 118 -1.05 0.80 -4.19
C ALA A 118 -1.55 2.22 -4.59
N GLY A 119 -2.71 2.65 -4.10
CA GLY A 119 -3.23 4.02 -4.25
C GLY A 119 -4.18 4.23 -5.43
N HIS A 120 -4.65 3.15 -6.09
CA HIS A 120 -5.64 3.29 -7.16
C HIS A 120 -7.01 3.66 -6.60
N VAL A 121 -7.39 4.92 -6.81
CA VAL A 121 -8.59 5.55 -6.20
C VAL A 121 -9.89 4.80 -6.55
N TYR A 122 -10.00 4.23 -7.74
CA TYR A 122 -11.21 3.52 -8.18
C TYR A 122 -11.27 2.05 -7.77
N ALA A 123 -10.16 1.45 -7.32
CA ALA A 123 -10.14 0.01 -7.07
C ALA A 123 -11.09 -0.38 -5.93
N TYR A 124 -11.06 0.37 -4.82
CA TYR A 124 -12.00 0.19 -3.73
C TYR A 124 -13.43 0.60 -4.08
N LEU A 125 -13.63 1.54 -5.01
CA LEU A 125 -14.98 1.88 -5.50
C LEU A 125 -15.59 0.68 -6.22
N TRP A 126 -14.86 0.11 -7.20
CA TRP A 126 -15.32 -1.05 -7.96
C TRP A 126 -15.51 -2.29 -7.09
N LEU A 127 -14.67 -2.47 -6.07
CA LEU A 127 -14.86 -3.55 -5.10
C LEU A 127 -16.13 -3.31 -4.24
N GLY A 128 -16.37 -2.07 -3.82
CA GLY A 128 -17.63 -1.67 -3.17
C GLY A 128 -18.85 -1.97 -4.03
N ASP A 129 -18.81 -1.60 -5.31
CA ASP A 129 -19.89 -1.87 -6.29
C ASP A 129 -20.16 -3.38 -6.43
N THR A 130 -19.09 -4.18 -6.46
CA THR A 130 -19.16 -5.64 -6.56
C THR A 130 -19.93 -6.26 -5.39
N TYR A 131 -19.79 -5.72 -4.17
CA TYR A 131 -20.54 -6.19 -3.00
C TYR A 131 -21.92 -5.54 -2.85
N TYR A 132 -22.09 -4.31 -3.34
CA TYR A 132 -23.35 -3.57 -3.27
C TYR A 132 -24.40 -4.14 -4.24
N ALA A 133 -23.97 -4.48 -5.44
CA ALA A 133 -24.81 -5.03 -6.51
C ALA A 133 -24.09 -6.21 -7.19
N PRO A 134 -23.94 -7.34 -6.51
CA PRO A 134 -23.24 -8.48 -7.08
C PRO A 134 -24.01 -9.03 -8.29
N LYS A 135 -23.27 -9.55 -9.26
CA LYS A 135 -23.84 -10.22 -10.44
C LYS A 135 -24.65 -11.45 -10.05
N GLU A 136 -24.22 -12.15 -9.02
CA GLU A 136 -24.85 -13.35 -8.49
C GLU A 136 -24.89 -13.32 -6.96
N GLY A 137 -25.95 -13.89 -6.38
CA GLY A 137 -26.15 -13.91 -4.93
C GLY A 137 -26.79 -12.63 -4.38
N ALA A 138 -26.76 -12.50 -3.06
CA ALA A 138 -27.31 -11.33 -2.37
C ALA A 138 -26.21 -10.31 -2.07
N PRO A 139 -26.52 -9.00 -2.08
CA PRO A 139 -25.58 -7.96 -1.66
C PRO A 139 -25.02 -8.19 -0.25
N ASP A 140 -23.72 -7.87 -0.09
CA ASP A 140 -23.08 -7.73 1.22
C ASP A 140 -22.86 -6.24 1.50
N TYR A 141 -23.90 -5.58 2.02
CA TYR A 141 -23.84 -4.15 2.26
C TYR A 141 -22.82 -3.75 3.33
N ASN A 142 -22.43 -4.64 4.26
CA ASN A 142 -21.39 -4.32 5.23
C ASN A 142 -20.04 -4.19 4.51
N LYS A 143 -19.70 -5.17 3.66
CA LYS A 143 -18.47 -5.09 2.85
C LYS A 143 -18.49 -3.92 1.88
N ALA A 144 -19.63 -3.67 1.22
CA ALA A 144 -19.76 -2.51 0.33
C ALA A 144 -19.47 -1.20 1.08
N PHE A 145 -20.04 -1.03 2.28
CA PHE A 145 -19.80 0.16 3.11
C PHE A 145 -18.32 0.29 3.48
N ASP A 146 -17.66 -0.80 3.86
CA ASP A 146 -16.24 -0.81 4.20
C ASP A 146 -15.36 -0.39 3.01
N TYR A 147 -15.60 -0.94 1.82
CA TYR A 147 -14.81 -0.60 0.64
C TYR A 147 -15.10 0.80 0.11
N TYR A 148 -16.35 1.27 0.11
CA TYR A 148 -16.64 2.66 -0.19
C TYR A 148 -15.99 3.61 0.81
N SER A 149 -15.92 3.24 2.10
CA SER A 149 -15.18 4.01 3.11
C SER A 149 -13.70 4.11 2.80
N LYS A 150 -13.07 3.01 2.34
CA LYS A 150 -11.67 3.03 1.87
C LYS A 150 -11.49 3.92 0.64
N ALA A 151 -12.38 3.84 -0.36
CA ALA A 151 -12.32 4.69 -1.55
C ALA A 151 -12.53 6.19 -1.21
N ALA A 152 -13.45 6.50 -0.30
CA ALA A 152 -13.69 7.86 0.19
C ALA A 152 -12.47 8.41 0.94
N ALA A 153 -11.76 7.58 1.71
CA ALA A 153 -10.51 7.96 2.37
C ALA A 153 -9.38 8.28 1.37
N LEU A 154 -9.43 7.70 0.16
CA LEU A 154 -8.56 8.05 -0.97
C LEU A 154 -9.05 9.29 -1.75
N GLY A 155 -10.11 9.95 -1.30
CA GLY A 155 -10.66 11.16 -1.91
C GLY A 155 -11.59 10.90 -3.09
N ASN A 156 -12.14 9.68 -3.25
CA ASN A 156 -13.12 9.43 -4.30
C ASN A 156 -14.50 10.03 -3.93
N PRO A 157 -15.01 11.02 -4.67
CA PRO A 157 -16.30 11.65 -4.35
C PRO A 157 -17.51 10.75 -4.63
N ASP A 158 -17.41 9.83 -5.59
CA ASP A 158 -18.51 8.92 -5.92
C ASP A 158 -18.71 7.89 -4.81
N ALA A 159 -17.63 7.38 -4.24
CA ALA A 159 -17.67 6.54 -3.05
C ALA A 159 -18.32 7.27 -1.86
N MET A 160 -17.99 8.56 -1.66
CA MET A 160 -18.61 9.37 -0.62
C MET A 160 -20.12 9.53 -0.86
N GLY A 161 -20.54 9.75 -2.11
CA GLY A 161 -21.95 9.76 -2.50
C GLY A 161 -22.65 8.42 -2.20
N ASN A 162 -22.01 7.30 -2.51
CA ASN A 162 -22.55 5.96 -2.23
C ASN A 162 -22.71 5.70 -0.72
N LEU A 163 -21.77 6.15 0.12
CA LEU A 163 -21.92 6.10 1.58
C LEU A 163 -23.12 6.91 2.06
N GLY A 164 -23.36 8.08 1.46
CA GLY A 164 -24.56 8.88 1.74
C GLY A 164 -25.85 8.12 1.42
N VAL A 165 -25.91 7.47 0.26
CA VAL A 165 -27.06 6.63 -0.13
C VAL A 165 -27.26 5.48 0.86
N MET A 166 -26.18 4.80 1.24
CA MET A 166 -26.24 3.68 2.18
C MET A 166 -26.71 4.12 3.57
N CYS A 167 -26.26 5.27 4.08
CA CYS A 167 -26.75 5.83 5.33
C CYS A 167 -28.23 6.24 5.26
N ALA A 168 -28.66 6.87 4.17
CA ALA A 168 -30.06 7.28 4.00
C ALA A 168 -31.02 6.07 3.92
N ALA A 169 -30.57 4.97 3.31
CA ALA A 169 -31.35 3.76 3.13
C ALA A 169 -31.21 2.75 4.28
N GLY A 170 -30.17 2.86 5.11
CA GLY A 170 -29.83 1.86 6.13
C GLY A 170 -29.23 0.58 5.56
N TYR A 171 -28.43 0.67 4.48
CA TYR A 171 -27.76 -0.48 3.88
C TYR A 171 -26.38 -0.69 4.52
N GLY A 172 -26.20 -1.80 5.22
CA GLY A 172 -24.94 -2.14 5.91
C GLY A 172 -24.65 -1.28 7.15
N VAL A 173 -25.48 -0.29 7.43
CA VAL A 173 -25.39 0.61 8.58
C VAL A 173 -26.78 0.99 9.06
N GLU A 174 -26.90 1.49 10.29
CA GLU A 174 -28.15 2.07 10.77
C GLU A 174 -28.55 3.27 9.90
N LYS A 175 -29.85 3.38 9.61
CA LYS A 175 -30.37 4.50 8.84
C LYS A 175 -30.14 5.82 9.57
N ASP A 176 -29.46 6.75 8.91
CA ASP A 176 -29.16 8.08 9.43
C ASP A 176 -29.16 9.12 8.28
N GLU A 177 -30.20 9.94 8.24
CA GLU A 177 -30.35 10.98 7.21
C GLU A 177 -29.41 12.18 7.44
N GLY A 178 -29.02 12.46 8.68
CA GLY A 178 -28.08 13.53 9.00
C GLY A 178 -26.67 13.18 8.52
N LYS A 179 -26.22 11.96 8.82
CA LYS A 179 -24.94 11.44 8.32
C LYS A 179 -24.92 11.31 6.80
N ALA A 180 -26.04 10.96 6.18
CA ALA A 180 -26.15 10.94 4.73
C ALA A 180 -25.90 12.32 4.10
N GLU A 181 -26.52 13.36 4.66
CA GLU A 181 -26.32 14.75 4.21
C GLU A 181 -24.86 15.20 4.36
N GLU A 182 -24.20 14.86 5.48
CA GLU A 182 -22.77 15.12 5.67
C GLU A 182 -21.91 14.49 4.55
N TYR A 183 -22.16 13.22 4.23
CA TYR A 183 -21.47 12.54 3.13
C TYR A 183 -21.73 13.20 1.78
N TYR A 184 -22.96 13.60 1.47
CA TYR A 184 -23.27 14.29 0.22
C TYR A 184 -22.56 15.65 0.11
N GLN A 185 -22.51 16.42 1.19
CA GLN A 185 -21.81 17.69 1.22
C GLN A 185 -20.31 17.51 0.99
N TRP A 186 -19.69 16.53 1.65
CA TRP A 186 -18.28 16.20 1.40
C TRP A 186 -18.02 15.71 -0.03
N ALA A 187 -18.92 14.92 -0.60
CA ALA A 187 -18.80 14.49 -1.99
C ALA A 187 -18.77 15.69 -2.96
N GLN A 188 -19.65 16.68 -2.75
CA GLN A 188 -19.67 17.91 -3.56
C GLN A 188 -18.41 18.74 -3.36
N GLU A 189 -17.93 18.88 -2.12
CA GLU A 189 -16.69 19.60 -1.84
C GLU A 189 -15.51 18.97 -2.57
N LEU A 190 -15.36 17.63 -2.50
CA LEU A 190 -14.31 16.89 -3.21
C LEU A 190 -14.39 17.07 -4.73
N ARG A 191 -15.58 17.10 -5.33
CA ARG A 191 -15.76 17.37 -6.77
C ARG A 191 -15.41 18.80 -7.18
N SER A 192 -15.48 19.74 -6.24
CA SER A 192 -15.24 21.16 -6.49
C SER A 192 -13.78 21.61 -6.32
N ARG A 193 -12.91 20.71 -5.84
CA ARG A 193 -11.47 20.94 -5.67
C ARG A 193 -10.70 20.64 -6.95
#